data_AF-A0A652NZR0-F1
#
_entry.id   AF-A0A652NZR0-F1
#
_cell.length_a   1.000
_cell.length_b   1.000
_cell.length_c   1.000
_cell.angle_alpha   90.00
_cell.angle_beta   90.00
_cell.angle_gamma   90.00
#
_symmetry.space_group_name_H-M   'P 1'
#
loop_
_entity.id
_entity.type
_entity.pdbx_description
1 polymer ?
#
loop_
_entity_poly.entity_id
_entity_poly.type
_entity_poly.pdbx_seq_one_letter_code
_entity_poly.pdbx_strand_id
1 'polypeptide(L)'
;MEPDGRRPGEFIAALVREGAEVLPGPPALAVPAAPADEVIAAARRLALAARPQRRPGPAPAPTLLRLATALVVDEHPSAPAWSEAERERLAGWVAVLIEHRGEDGVEELVGALNGG
;
A
#
# COMPACT_ATOMS: atom_id res chain seq x y z
N MET A 1 28.36 -24.88 26.89
CA MET A 1 27.58 -23.79 26.28
C MET A 1 26.13 -24.22 26.33
N GLU A 2 25.38 -23.78 27.35
CA GLU A 2 23.94 -24.03 27.44
C GLU A 2 23.20 -23.14 26.44
N PRO A 3 22.16 -23.64 25.76
CA PRO A 3 21.28 -22.78 24.98
C PRO A 3 20.53 -21.88 25.97
N ASP A 4 20.63 -20.56 25.79
CA ASP A 4 19.90 -19.55 26.57
C ASP A 4 18.42 -19.90 26.56
N GLY A 5 17.92 -20.42 27.70
CA GLY A 5 16.58 -20.99 27.88
C GLY A 5 15.46 -19.96 27.91
N ARG A 6 15.66 -18.83 27.24
CA ARG A 6 14.70 -17.73 27.19
C ARG A 6 13.49 -18.16 26.38
N ARG A 7 12.30 -18.06 26.97
CA ARG A 7 11.06 -18.38 26.24
C ARG A 7 10.90 -17.37 25.10
N PRO A 8 10.37 -17.76 23.92
CA PRO A 8 10.20 -16.84 22.79
C PRO A 8 9.51 -15.51 23.17
N GLY A 9 8.54 -15.54 24.10
CA GLY A 9 7.86 -14.35 24.60
C GLY A 9 8.75 -13.38 25.40
N GLU A 10 9.75 -13.88 26.13
CA GLU A 10 10.69 -13.05 26.89
C GLU A 10 11.71 -12.37 25.97
N PHE A 11 12.07 -13.03 24.86
CA PHE A 11 12.92 -12.45 23.83
C PHE A 11 12.22 -11.31 23.09
N ILE A 12 10.96 -11.50 22.69
CA ILE A 12 10.15 -10.45 22.05
C ILE A 12 9.94 -9.26 23.01
N ALA A 13 9.62 -9.54 24.27
CA ALA A 13 9.44 -8.48 25.28
C ALA A 13 10.75 -7.71 25.56
N ALA A 14 11.91 -8.36 25.47
CA ALA A 14 13.21 -7.70 25.57
C ALA A 14 13.47 -6.80 24.35
N LEU A 15 13.26 -7.28 23.13
CA LEU A 15 13.43 -6.50 21.90
C LEU A 15 12.51 -5.26 21.84
N VAL A 16 11.27 -5.40 22.27
CA VAL A 16 10.32 -4.27 22.35
C VAL A 16 10.77 -3.24 23.40
N ARG A 17 11.33 -3.70 24.53
CA ARG A 17 11.82 -2.83 25.62
C ARG A 17 13.14 -2.14 25.27
N GLU A 18 13.99 -2.81 24.51
CA GLU A 18 15.27 -2.29 24.01
C GLU A 18 15.09 -1.30 22.85
N GLY A 19 13.85 -1.14 22.35
CA GLY A 19 13.55 -0.21 21.28
C GLY A 19 14.29 -0.63 20.02
N ALA A 20 14.00 -1.85 19.54
CA ALA A 20 14.55 -2.39 18.30
C ALA A 20 14.61 -1.29 17.25
N GLU A 21 15.84 -0.90 16.92
CA GLU A 21 16.12 0.14 15.95
C GLU A 21 15.40 -0.25 14.67
N VAL A 22 14.52 0.62 14.16
CA VAL A 22 13.90 0.42 12.84
C VAL A 22 15.04 0.57 11.85
N LEU A 23 15.73 -0.54 11.58
CA LEU A 23 16.73 -0.62 10.55
C LEU A 23 16.02 -0.31 9.23
N PRO A 24 16.41 0.76 8.52
CA PRO A 24 15.82 1.06 7.23
C PRO A 24 16.22 -0.05 6.26
N GLY A 25 15.36 -1.05 6.14
CA GLY A 25 15.43 -2.02 5.06
C GLY A 25 15.03 -1.35 3.75
N PRO A 26 15.53 -1.83 2.60
CA PRO A 26 14.99 -1.40 1.32
C PRO A 26 13.47 -1.67 1.32
N PRO A 27 12.65 -0.76 0.76
CA PRO A 27 11.22 -1.00 0.66
C PRO A 27 10.97 -2.30 -0.11
N ALA A 28 9.97 -3.06 0.32
CA ALA A 28 9.64 -4.35 -0.29
C ALA A 28 9.31 -4.21 -1.80
N LEU A 29 8.84 -3.03 -2.22
CA LEU A 29 8.56 -2.66 -3.60
C LEU A 29 9.23 -1.33 -3.93
N ALA A 30 9.99 -1.29 -5.03
CA ALA A 30 10.53 -0.05 -5.57
C ALA A 30 9.42 0.72 -6.31
N VAL A 31 8.85 1.72 -5.64
CA VAL A 31 7.84 2.61 -6.22
C VAL A 31 8.54 3.79 -6.90
N PRO A 32 8.40 3.99 -8.22
CA PRO A 32 9.01 5.12 -8.89
C PRO A 32 8.26 6.41 -8.53
N ALA A 33 9.00 7.52 -8.42
CA ALA A 33 8.38 8.83 -8.30
C ALA A 33 7.64 9.17 -9.61
N ALA A 34 6.39 9.64 -9.49
CA ALA A 34 5.51 9.92 -10.62
C ALA A 34 4.50 11.03 -10.26
N PRO A 35 4.04 11.83 -11.24
CA PRO A 35 3.01 12.84 -11.01
C PRO A 35 1.66 12.18 -10.70
N ALA A 36 0.81 12.90 -9.95
CA ALA A 36 -0.43 12.32 -9.41
C ALA A 36 -1.37 11.82 -10.51
N ASP A 37 -1.46 12.53 -11.62
CA ASP A 37 -2.32 12.20 -12.75
C ASP A 37 -1.94 10.88 -13.42
N GLU A 38 -0.64 10.61 -13.58
CA GLU A 38 -0.13 9.34 -14.09
C GLU A 38 -0.49 8.18 -13.16
N VAL A 39 -0.27 8.35 -11.86
CA VAL A 39 -0.58 7.31 -10.85
C VAL A 39 -2.07 7.06 -10.76
N ILE A 40 -2.89 8.11 -10.75
CA ILE A 40 -4.35 8.03 -10.78
C ILE A 40 -4.83 7.33 -12.06
N ALA A 41 -4.24 7.66 -13.21
CA ALA A 41 -4.61 7.04 -14.47
C ALA A 41 -4.28 5.54 -14.48
N ALA A 42 -3.12 5.15 -13.98
CA ALA A 42 -2.72 3.74 -13.83
C ALA A 42 -3.66 2.98 -12.88
N ALA A 43 -3.88 3.50 -11.66
CA ALA A 43 -4.75 2.90 -10.66
C ALA A 43 -6.19 2.75 -11.19
N ARG A 44 -6.71 3.77 -11.87
CA ARG A 44 -8.04 3.73 -12.49
C ARG A 44 -8.15 2.64 -13.56
N ARG A 45 -7.17 2.53 -14.46
CA ARG A 45 -7.19 1.50 -15.52
C ARG A 45 -7.24 0.10 -14.91
N LEU A 46 -6.38 -0.17 -13.93
CA LEU A 46 -6.31 -1.47 -13.26
C LEU A 46 -7.59 -1.76 -12.46
N ALA A 47 -8.08 -0.80 -11.69
CA ALA A 47 -9.32 -0.94 -10.92
C ALA A 47 -10.52 -1.27 -11.82
N LEU A 48 -10.62 -0.61 -12.99
CA LEU A 48 -11.67 -0.90 -13.97
C LEU A 48 -11.52 -2.28 -14.62
N ALA A 49 -10.28 -2.71 -14.90
CA ALA A 49 -10.00 -4.05 -15.45
C ALA A 49 -10.25 -5.17 -14.42
N ALA A 50 -10.09 -4.87 -13.13
CA ALA A 50 -10.32 -5.80 -12.03
C ALA A 50 -11.80 -6.00 -11.67
N ARG A 51 -12.71 -5.14 -12.16
CA ARG A 51 -14.13 -5.21 -11.80
C ARG A 51 -14.78 -6.52 -12.23
N PRO A 52 -15.42 -7.27 -11.31
CA PRO A 52 -16.22 -8.43 -11.68
C PRO A 52 -17.42 -8.02 -12.55
N GLN A 53 -17.64 -8.70 -13.67
CA GLN A 53 -18.72 -8.43 -14.64
C GLN A 53 -20.15 -8.47 -14.04
N ARG A 54 -20.32 -9.00 -12.82
CA ARG A 54 -21.62 -9.26 -12.17
C ARG A 54 -21.88 -8.45 -10.90
N ARG A 55 -20.99 -7.55 -10.48
CA ARG A 55 -21.23 -6.69 -9.32
C ARG A 55 -21.24 -5.23 -9.76
N PRO A 56 -22.39 -4.54 -9.71
CA PRO A 56 -22.37 -3.09 -9.64
C PRO A 56 -21.74 -2.75 -8.29
N GLY A 57 -20.50 -2.28 -8.30
CA GLY A 57 -19.80 -1.89 -7.09
C GLY A 57 -20.25 -0.49 -6.64
N PRO A 58 -20.84 -0.33 -5.44
CA PRO A 58 -20.89 0.96 -4.77
C PRO A 58 -19.45 1.34 -4.37
N ALA A 59 -19.25 2.58 -3.90
CA ALA A 59 -17.94 3.06 -3.45
C ALA A 59 -17.23 2.03 -2.53
N PRO A 60 -15.90 1.92 -2.59
CA PRO A 60 -15.15 0.96 -1.78
C PRO A 60 -15.44 1.15 -0.29
N ALA A 61 -15.39 0.06 0.48
CA ALA A 61 -15.67 0.11 1.92
C ALA A 61 -14.82 1.19 2.62
N PRO A 62 -15.36 1.99 3.56
CA PRO A 62 -14.63 3.08 4.22
C PRO A 62 -13.31 2.66 4.87
N THR A 63 -13.22 1.42 5.34
CA THR A 63 -11.98 0.86 5.89
C THR A 63 -10.90 0.66 4.82
N LEU A 64 -11.28 0.24 3.61
CA LEU A 64 -10.34 0.10 2.49
C LEU A 64 -9.84 1.46 2.00
N LEU A 65 -10.69 2.49 2.03
CA LEU A 65 -10.26 3.87 1.76
C LEU A 65 -9.18 4.33 2.74
N ARG A 66 -9.38 4.12 4.05
CA ARG A 66 -8.37 4.48 5.06
C ARG A 66 -7.06 3.70 4.86
N LEU A 67 -7.15 2.41 4.52
CA LEU A 67 -5.97 1.60 4.24
C LEU A 67 -5.24 2.07 2.98
N ALA A 68 -5.97 2.36 1.90
CA ALA A 68 -5.39 2.89 0.67
C ALA A 68 -4.67 4.22 0.91
N THR A 69 -5.28 5.12 1.69
CA THR A 69 -4.65 6.39 2.08
C THR A 69 -3.35 6.14 2.85
N ALA A 70 -3.44 5.41 3.96
CA ALA A 70 -2.32 5.28 4.90
C ALA A 70 -1.17 4.42 4.39
N LEU A 71 -1.44 3.37 3.60
CA LEU A 71 -0.42 2.38 3.21
C LEU A 71 0.10 2.55 1.78
N VAL A 72 -0.59 3.31 0.94
CA VAL A 72 -0.24 3.45 -0.48
C VAL A 72 -0.09 4.91 -0.86
N VAL A 73 -1.07 5.76 -0.57
CA VAL A 73 -1.06 7.16 -1.01
C VAL A 73 -0.05 7.97 -0.22
N ASP A 74 -0.09 7.91 1.11
CA ASP A 74 0.78 8.71 1.97
C ASP A 74 2.23 8.22 1.95
N GLU A 75 2.46 6.94 1.67
CA GLU A 75 3.78 6.32 1.54
C GLU A 75 4.40 6.53 0.14
N HIS A 76 3.64 7.06 -0.84
CA HIS A 76 4.17 7.26 -2.18
C HIS A 76 5.30 8.32 -2.19
N PRO A 77 6.43 8.10 -2.90
CA PRO A 77 7.57 9.04 -2.89
C PRO A 77 7.21 10.47 -3.29
N SER A 78 6.23 10.62 -4.19
CA SER A 78 5.74 11.91 -4.68
C SER A 78 4.57 12.49 -3.88
N ALA A 79 4.07 11.80 -2.85
CA ALA A 79 2.91 12.23 -2.08
C ALA A 79 3.01 13.68 -1.58
N PRO A 80 4.15 14.15 -1.03
CA PRO A 80 4.26 15.53 -0.55
C PRO A 80 3.98 16.62 -1.60
N ALA A 81 4.10 16.30 -2.89
CA ALA A 81 3.83 17.23 -3.99
C ALA A 81 2.38 17.20 -4.49
N TRP A 82 1.58 16.25 -4.03
CA TRP A 82 0.19 16.07 -4.46
C TRP A 82 -0.77 16.87 -3.59
N SER A 83 -1.79 17.44 -4.23
CA SER A 83 -2.92 18.07 -3.56
C SER A 83 -3.79 17.05 -2.81
N GLU A 84 -4.56 17.53 -1.83
CA GLU A 84 -5.52 16.72 -1.09
C GLU A 84 -6.53 16.03 -2.03
N ALA A 85 -7.06 16.76 -3.01
CA ALA A 85 -8.01 16.22 -3.99
C ALA A 85 -7.41 15.10 -4.86
N GLU A 86 -6.11 15.17 -5.17
CA GLU A 86 -5.41 14.11 -5.89
C GLU A 86 -5.22 12.87 -5.02
N ARG A 87 -4.83 13.06 -3.76
CA ARG A 87 -4.69 11.97 -2.78
C ARG A 87 -6.01 11.25 -2.54
N GLU A 88 -7.10 12.00 -2.34
CA GLU A 88 -8.45 11.44 -2.18
C GLU A 88 -8.88 10.63 -3.40
N ARG A 89 -8.65 11.18 -4.60
CA ARG A 89 -8.99 10.50 -5.86
C ARG A 89 -8.19 9.22 -6.05
N LEU A 90 -6.89 9.25 -5.75
CA LEU A 90 -6.03 8.08 -5.83
C LEU A 90 -6.45 7.02 -4.81
N ALA A 91 -6.70 7.41 -3.56
CA ALA A 91 -7.17 6.51 -2.51
C ALA A 91 -8.46 5.79 -2.93
N GLY A 92 -9.37 6.49 -3.60
CA GLY A 92 -10.58 5.90 -4.17
C GLY A 92 -10.30 4.76 -5.15
N TRP A 93 -9.40 4.97 -6.12
CA TRP A 93 -9.06 3.95 -7.11
C TRP A 93 -8.28 2.78 -6.50
N VAL A 94 -7.32 3.07 -5.62
CA VAL A 94 -6.53 2.05 -4.93
C VAL A 94 -7.43 1.21 -4.02
N ALA A 95 -8.39 1.80 -3.31
CA ALA A 95 -9.32 1.05 -2.47
C ALA A 95 -10.20 0.09 -3.29
N VAL A 96 -10.65 0.48 -4.48
CA VAL A 96 -11.36 -0.42 -5.41
C VAL A 96 -10.45 -1.55 -5.88
N LEU A 97 -9.17 -1.24 -6.15
CA LEU A 97 -8.19 -2.22 -6.59
C LEU A 97 -7.92 -3.26 -5.49
N ILE A 98 -7.73 -2.81 -4.24
CA ILE A 98 -7.59 -3.69 -3.06
C ILE A 98 -8.86 -4.51 -2.86
N GLU A 99 -10.05 -3.93 -3.02
CA GLU A 99 -11.32 -4.65 -2.87
C GLU A 99 -11.45 -5.83 -3.86
N HIS A 100 -10.90 -5.69 -5.07
CA HIS A 100 -11.07 -6.68 -6.14
C HIS A 100 -9.89 -7.63 -6.32
N ARG A 101 -8.68 -7.19 -5.98
CA ARG A 101 -7.43 -7.94 -6.19
C ARG A 101 -6.59 -8.12 -4.92
N GLY A 102 -6.95 -7.46 -3.82
CA GLY A 102 -6.14 -7.47 -2.60
C GLY A 102 -4.77 -6.82 -2.83
N GLU A 103 -3.73 -7.45 -2.30
CA GLU A 103 -2.34 -7.00 -2.39
C GLU A 103 -1.79 -7.07 -3.82
N ASP A 104 -2.13 -8.13 -4.58
CA ASP A 104 -1.72 -8.30 -5.98
C ASP A 104 -2.07 -7.07 -6.84
N GLY A 105 -3.17 -6.39 -6.53
CA GLY A 105 -3.56 -5.17 -7.23
C GLY A 105 -2.58 -4.01 -7.01
N VAL A 106 -2.01 -3.88 -5.81
CA VAL A 106 -1.00 -2.87 -5.51
C VAL A 106 0.33 -3.22 -6.20
N GLU A 107 0.70 -4.49 -6.24
CA GLU A 107 1.87 -4.96 -7.00
C GLU A 107 1.74 -4.67 -8.50
N GLU A 108 0.58 -4.96 -9.09
CA GLU A 108 0.26 -4.63 -10.49
C GLU A 108 0.36 -3.12 -10.76
N LEU A 109 -0.06 -2.28 -9.82
CA LEU A 109 0.07 -0.82 -9.92
C LEU A 109 1.55 -0.40 -9.94
N VAL A 110 2.36 -0.92 -9.03
CA VAL A 110 3.81 -0.61 -9.00
C VAL A 110 4.49 -1.11 -10.26
N GLY A 111 4.14 -2.29 -10.76
CA GLY A 111 4.63 -2.81 -12.04
C GLY A 111 4.26 -1.89 -13.23
N ALA A 112 3.02 -1.42 -13.27
CA ALA A 112 2.56 -0.50 -14.33
C ALA A 112 3.31 0.84 -14.32
N LEU A 113 3.71 1.34 -13.14
CA LEU A 113 4.47 2.59 -13.02
C LEU A 113 5.95 2.44 -13.39
N ASN A 114 6.52 1.24 -13.24
CA ASN A 114 7.91 0.96 -13.63
C ASN A 114 8.08 0.68 -15.15
N GLY A 115 7.02 0.86 -15.95
CA GLY A 115 7.08 0.73 -17.41
C GLY A 115 6.88 -0.69 -17.92
N GLY A 116 5.85 -1.38 -17.42
CA GLY A 116 5.50 -2.76 -17.78
C GLY A 116 5.57 -3.12 -19.27
#